data_AF-A0ABC8RTZ9-F1
#
_entry.id   AF-A0ABC8RTZ9-F1
#
_cell.length_a   1.000
_cell.length_b   1.000
_cell.length_c   1.000
_cell.angle_alpha   90.00
_cell.angle_beta   90.00
_cell.angle_gamma   90.00
#
_symmetry.space_group_name_H-M   'P 1'
#
loop_
_entity.id
_entity.type
_entity.pdbx_description
1 polymer ?
#
loop_
_entity_poly.entity_id
_entity_poly.type
_entity_poly.pdbx_seq_one_letter_code
_entity_poly.pdbx_strand_id
1 'polypeptide(L)'
;MEASMDATPFPAWSWSVEQCLKEYKVKLDKGLSSYDVEKRRERYGWNELKKEKGKPLWRLVLEQFDDMLVKILLVAACISFILAYLHGNENGAAYQSIALVAACISVSCSCQVRHAPGCC
;
A
#
# COMPACT_ATOMS: atom_id res chain seq x y z
N MET A 1 -24.03 -4.77 40.63
CA MET A 1 -23.32 -5.74 39.77
C MET A 1 -23.25 -5.12 38.39
N GLU A 2 -22.33 -4.18 38.21
CA GLU A 2 -22.13 -3.47 36.93
C GLU A 2 -20.76 -3.88 36.39
N ALA A 3 -20.82 -4.74 35.38
CA ALA A 3 -19.70 -5.04 34.52
C ALA A 3 -19.64 -3.98 33.40
N SER A 4 -18.40 -3.68 32.97
CA SER A 4 -18.02 -2.89 31.79
C SER A 4 -18.15 -1.37 31.85
N MET A 5 -17.30 -0.72 32.65
CA MET A 5 -16.77 0.60 32.30
C MET A 5 -15.67 0.42 31.24
N ASP A 6 -16.05 0.71 30.00
CA ASP A 6 -15.25 1.33 28.94
C ASP A 6 -13.74 1.48 29.19
N ALA A 7 -12.95 0.62 28.54
CA ALA A 7 -11.50 0.70 28.49
C ALA A 7 -11.05 1.89 27.61
N THR A 8 -11.14 3.10 28.13
CA THR A 8 -10.45 4.24 27.53
C THR A 8 -8.93 4.10 27.81
N PRO A 9 -8.07 4.19 26.78
CA PRO A 9 -6.63 4.09 27.00
C PRO A 9 -6.16 5.24 27.89
N PHE A 10 -5.26 4.95 28.83
CA PHE A 10 -4.62 5.94 29.69
C PHE A 10 -4.05 7.12 28.87
N PRO A 11 -4.57 8.35 29.02
CA PRO A 11 -4.17 9.48 28.19
C PRO A 11 -2.87 10.11 28.73
N ALA A 12 -1.74 9.47 28.44
CA ALA A 12 -0.43 9.88 28.95
C ALA A 12 -0.02 11.33 28.59
N TRP A 13 -0.65 11.91 27.56
CA TRP A 13 -0.35 13.27 27.07
C TRP A 13 -0.97 14.40 27.89
N SER A 14 -1.99 14.13 28.71
CA SER A 14 -2.72 15.16 29.48
C SER A 14 -2.44 15.11 30.99
N TRP A 15 -1.58 14.20 31.44
CA TRP A 15 -1.33 13.90 32.84
C TRP A 15 0.06 14.39 33.29
N SER A 16 0.23 14.60 34.60
CA SER A 16 1.53 15.01 35.15
C SER A 16 2.54 13.85 35.16
N VAL A 17 3.83 14.19 35.21
CA VAL A 17 4.91 13.19 35.17
C VAL A 17 4.81 12.22 36.34
N GLU A 18 4.46 12.70 37.53
CA GLU A 18 4.32 11.87 38.75
C GLU A 18 3.16 10.88 38.63
N GLN A 19 2.06 11.29 37.98
CA GLN A 19 0.91 10.42 37.75
C GLN A 19 1.25 9.32 36.74
N CYS A 20 1.95 9.66 35.65
CA CYS A 20 2.46 8.69 34.69
C CYS A 20 3.43 7.70 35.34
N LEU A 21 4.37 8.15 36.18
CA LEU A 21 5.29 7.27 36.90
C LEU A 21 4.58 6.31 37.85
N LYS A 22 3.52 6.79 38.51
CA LYS A 22 2.67 5.98 39.39
C LYS A 22 1.90 4.91 38.61
N GLU A 23 1.32 5.28 37.47
CA GLU A 23 0.58 4.35 36.61
C GLU A 23 1.48 3.27 36.03
N TYR A 24 2.60 3.66 35.41
CA TYR A 24 3.55 2.73 34.81
C TYR A 24 4.45 2.02 35.84
N LYS A 25 4.37 2.40 37.12
CA LYS A 25 5.16 1.87 38.24
C LYS A 25 6.67 1.89 37.95
N VAL A 26 7.16 3.01 37.44
CA VAL A 26 8.57 3.20 37.06
C VAL A 26 9.23 4.23 37.97
N LYS A 27 10.50 4.01 38.32
CA LYS A 27 11.33 5.02 38.99
C LYS A 27 12.09 5.81 37.94
N LEU A 28 12.10 7.14 38.07
CA LEU A 28 12.77 8.03 37.11
C LEU A 28 14.29 7.75 37.04
N ASP A 29 14.93 7.49 38.18
CA ASP A 29 16.39 7.35 38.27
C ASP A 29 16.94 6.02 37.74
N LYS A 30 16.13 4.95 37.78
CA LYS A 30 16.56 3.58 37.46
C LYS A 30 15.86 2.98 36.25
N GLY A 31 14.74 3.54 35.80
CA GLY A 31 13.92 2.98 34.72
C GLY A 31 13.25 1.65 35.11
N LEU A 32 12.92 0.83 34.10
CA LEU A 32 12.37 -0.51 34.27
C LEU A 32 13.50 -1.53 34.52
N SER A 33 13.21 -2.54 35.34
CA SER A 33 14.05 -3.73 35.45
C SER A 33 13.89 -4.63 34.21
N SER A 34 14.93 -5.41 33.87
CA SER A 34 14.88 -6.40 32.78
C SER A 34 13.72 -7.40 32.94
N TYR A 35 13.37 -7.74 34.19
CA TYR A 35 12.21 -8.58 34.49
C TYR A 35 10.87 -7.92 34.12
N ASP A 36 10.73 -6.62 34.42
CA ASP A 36 9.53 -5.86 34.07
C ASP A 36 9.41 -5.65 32.56
N VAL A 37 10.55 -5.52 31.86
CA VAL A 37 10.58 -5.43 30.40
C VAL A 37 10.06 -6.72 29.77
N GLU A 38 10.54 -7.89 30.21
CA GLU A 38 10.10 -9.18 29.66
C GLU A 38 8.60 -9.40 29.89
N LYS A 39 8.13 -9.16 31.12
CA LYS A 39 6.71 -9.27 31.46
C LYS A 39 5.82 -8.31 30.64
N ARG A 40 6.34 -7.12 30.30
CA ARG A 40 5.61 -6.17 29.43
C ARG A 40 5.66 -6.60 27.98
N ARG A 41 6.77 -7.18 27.50
CA ARG A 41 6.87 -7.73 26.15
C ARG A 41 5.91 -8.91 25.95
N GLU A 42 5.69 -9.74 26.96
CA GLU A 42 4.66 -10.80 26.92
C GLU A 42 3.24 -10.24 26.78
N ARG A 43 2.95 -9.08 27.41
CA ARG A 43 1.62 -8.46 27.40
C ARG A 43 1.33 -7.60 26.18
N TYR A 44 2.28 -6.74 25.81
CA TYR A 44 2.11 -5.70 24.78
C TYR A 44 2.75 -6.10 23.44
N GLY A 45 3.59 -7.13 23.43
CA GLY A 45 4.35 -7.53 22.26
C GLY A 45 5.54 -6.62 22.01
N TRP A 46 6.12 -6.79 20.83
CA TRP A 46 7.23 -5.96 20.35
C TRP A 46 6.69 -4.61 19.86
N ASN A 47 7.41 -3.54 20.14
CA ASN A 47 7.12 -2.21 19.61
C ASN A 47 7.54 -2.10 18.15
N GLU A 48 6.97 -2.94 17.30
CA GLU A 48 7.20 -2.96 15.86
C GLU A 48 5.88 -2.75 15.13
N LEU A 49 5.89 -1.84 14.15
CA LEU A 49 4.76 -1.68 13.25
C LEU A 49 4.72 -2.90 12.33
N LYS A 50 3.55 -3.56 12.27
CA LYS A 50 3.33 -4.66 11.33
C LYS A 50 3.59 -4.14 9.92
N LYS A 51 4.63 -4.65 9.27
CA LYS A 51 4.85 -4.40 7.85
C LYS A 51 3.79 -5.19 7.09
N GLU A 52 2.91 -4.47 6.41
CA GLU A 52 2.08 -5.06 5.36
C GLU A 52 3.01 -5.81 4.38
N LYS A 53 2.66 -7.06 4.06
CA LYS A 53 3.43 -7.83 3.09
C LYS A 53 3.35 -7.07 1.76
N GLY A 54 4.49 -6.56 1.28
CA GLY A 54 4.55 -5.83 0.02
C GLY A 54 3.90 -6.64 -1.09
N LYS A 55 3.06 -5.98 -1.91
CA LYS A 55 2.48 -6.61 -3.09
C LYS A 55 3.64 -7.05 -4.01
N PRO A 56 3.65 -8.29 -4.53
CA PRO A 56 4.70 -8.72 -5.44
C PRO A 56 4.58 -7.98 -6.78
N LEU A 57 5.72 -7.75 -7.46
CA LEU A 57 5.80 -6.93 -8.67
C LEU A 57 4.84 -7.39 -9.79
N TRP A 58 4.68 -8.69 -9.98
CA TRP A 58 3.74 -9.24 -10.97
C TRP A 58 2.28 -8.86 -10.70
N ARG A 59 1.91 -8.70 -9.43
CA ARG A 59 0.54 -8.31 -9.04
C ARG A 59 0.28 -6.83 -9.32
N LEU A 60 1.32 -5.99 -9.17
CA LEU A 60 1.26 -4.59 -9.54
C LEU A 60 1.11 -4.41 -11.06
N VAL A 61 1.81 -5.23 -11.86
CA VAL A 61 1.66 -5.23 -13.32
C VAL A 61 0.24 -5.63 -13.73
N LEU A 62 -0.32 -6.70 -13.15
CA LEU A 62 -1.69 -7.13 -13.43
C LEU A 62 -2.74 -6.08 -13.02
N GLU A 63 -2.52 -5.37 -11.93
CA GLU A 63 -3.41 -4.29 -11.47
C GLU A 63 -3.49 -3.13 -12.50
N GLN A 64 -2.46 -2.93 -13.33
CA GLN A 64 -2.49 -1.95 -14.43
C GLN A 64 -3.30 -2.41 -15.64
N PHE A 65 -3.40 -3.71 -15.92
CA PHE A 65 -4.19 -4.23 -17.04
C PHE A 65 -5.69 -4.31 -16.73
N ASP A 66 -6.09 -4.18 -15.45
CA ASP A 66 -7.50 -4.24 -15.04
C ASP A 66 -8.25 -2.90 -15.27
N ASP A 67 -7.53 -1.82 -15.61
CA ASP A 67 -8.11 -0.53 -15.93
C ASP A 67 -9.04 -0.60 -17.16
N MET A 68 -10.23 -0.01 -17.04
CA MET A 68 -11.22 0.03 -18.12
C MET A 68 -10.67 0.65 -19.40
N LEU A 69 -9.77 1.65 -19.30
CA LEU A 69 -9.10 2.26 -20.44
C LEU A 69 -8.17 1.27 -21.15
N VAL A 70 -7.36 0.53 -20.40
CA VAL A 70 -6.43 -0.47 -20.96
C VAL A 70 -7.19 -1.61 -21.65
N LYS A 71 -8.31 -2.04 -21.08
CA LYS A 71 -9.20 -3.04 -21.70
C LYS A 71 -9.75 -2.58 -23.05
N ILE A 72 -10.20 -1.33 -23.16
CA ILE A 72 -10.69 -0.77 -24.43
C ILE A 72 -9.56 -0.71 -25.46
N LEU A 73 -8.35 -0.31 -25.05
CA LEU A 73 -7.16 -0.32 -25.92
C LEU A 73 -6.80 -1.72 -26.41
N LEU A 74 -6.89 -2.73 -25.55
CA LEU A 74 -6.61 -4.12 -25.91
C LEU A 74 -7.63 -4.67 -26.92
N VAL A 75 -8.92 -4.35 -26.74
CA VAL A 75 -9.96 -4.72 -27.72
C VAL A 75 -9.73 -4.04 -29.07
N ALA A 76 -9.40 -2.75 -29.08
CA ALA A 76 -9.09 -2.01 -30.31
C ALA A 76 -7.87 -2.59 -31.03
N ALA A 77 -6.83 -2.98 -30.29
CA ALA A 77 -5.64 -3.64 -30.83
C ALA A 77 -5.98 -5.01 -31.42
N CYS A 78 -6.80 -5.82 -30.74
CA CYS A 78 -7.26 -7.12 -31.25
C CYS A 78 -8.04 -6.97 -32.57
N ILE A 79 -8.97 -6.02 -32.65
CA ILE A 79 -9.74 -5.75 -33.87
C ILE A 79 -8.81 -5.29 -34.99
N SER A 80 -7.87 -4.39 -34.70
CA SER A 80 -6.87 -3.90 -35.67
C SER A 80 -5.99 -5.03 -36.18
N PHE A 81 -5.57 -5.95 -35.29
CA PHE A 81 -4.77 -7.10 -35.65
C PHE A 81 -5.53 -8.07 -36.55
N ILE A 82 -6.79 -8.37 -36.23
CA ILE A 82 -7.64 -9.24 -37.05
C ILE A 82 -7.88 -8.62 -38.42
N LEU A 83 -8.19 -7.32 -38.48
CA LEU A 83 -8.37 -6.62 -39.75
C LEU A 83 -7.08 -6.61 -40.57
N ALA A 84 -5.92 -6.34 -39.97
CA ALA A 84 -4.63 -6.38 -40.66
C ALA A 84 -4.28 -7.78 -41.18
N TYR A 85 -4.59 -8.82 -40.39
CA TYR A 85 -4.38 -10.21 -40.79
C TYR A 85 -5.28 -10.61 -41.97
N LEU A 86 -6.52 -10.13 -42.01
CA LEU A 86 -7.48 -10.45 -43.07
C LEU A 86 -7.31 -9.58 -44.33
N HIS A 87 -6.92 -8.31 -44.20
CA HIS A 87 -6.89 -7.35 -45.31
C HIS A 87 -5.55 -7.16 -46.01
N GLY A 88 -4.49 -7.91 -45.66
CA GLY A 88 -3.31 -8.06 -46.52
C GLY A 88 -2.72 -6.75 -47.07
N ASN A 89 -2.24 -5.88 -46.17
CA ASN A 89 -1.34 -4.75 -46.43
C ASN A 89 -1.83 -3.59 -47.32
N GLU A 90 -2.42 -2.58 -46.69
CA GLU A 90 -2.29 -1.18 -47.14
C GLU A 90 -1.47 -0.37 -46.12
N ASN A 91 -0.23 -0.11 -46.54
CA ASN A 91 0.84 0.52 -45.77
C ASN A 91 0.48 1.98 -45.41
N GLY A 92 0.12 2.24 -44.15
CA GLY A 92 0.10 3.61 -43.63
C GLY A 92 -0.81 3.87 -42.43
N ALA A 93 -1.96 3.20 -42.35
CA ALA A 93 -2.95 3.51 -41.31
C ALA A 93 -2.71 2.75 -39.98
N ALA A 94 -2.14 1.54 -40.03
CA ALA A 94 -1.95 0.70 -38.84
C ALA A 94 -0.78 1.14 -37.94
N TYR A 95 0.26 1.77 -38.50
CA TYR A 95 1.43 2.20 -37.72
C TYR A 95 1.12 3.43 -36.86
N GLN A 96 0.23 4.32 -37.31
CA GLN A 96 -0.17 5.50 -36.55
C GLN A 96 -1.07 5.16 -35.34
N SER A 97 -1.92 4.14 -35.44
CA SER A 97 -2.77 3.71 -34.33
C SER A 97 -1.97 2.97 -33.25
N ILE A 98 -1.00 2.13 -33.62
CA ILE A 98 -0.11 1.43 -32.68
C ILE A 98 0.79 2.42 -31.93
N ALA A 99 1.32 3.44 -32.63
CA ALA A 99 2.17 4.47 -32.02
C ALA A 99 1.42 5.32 -30.97
N LEU A 100 0.15 5.65 -31.22
CA LEU A 100 -0.70 6.37 -30.24
C LEU A 100 -1.05 5.51 -29.02
N VAL A 101 -1.36 4.23 -29.22
CA VAL A 101 -1.63 3.28 -28.12
C VAL A 101 -0.37 3.10 -27.26
N ALA A 102 0.80 2.94 -27.88
CA ALA A 102 2.07 2.84 -27.16
C ALA A 102 2.44 4.14 -26.42
N ALA A 103 2.20 5.30 -27.02
CA ALA A 103 2.41 6.60 -26.39
C ALA A 103 1.51 6.79 -25.16
N CYS A 104 0.21 6.44 -25.27
CA CYS A 104 -0.73 6.52 -24.15
C CYS A 104 -0.35 5.57 -23.00
N ILE A 105 0.10 4.34 -23.30
CA ILE A 105 0.58 3.39 -22.29
C ILE A 105 1.83 3.93 -21.57
N SER A 106 2.76 4.58 -22.30
CA SER A 106 3.98 5.16 -21.72
C SER A 106 3.70 6.34 -20.76
N VAL A 107 2.68 7.15 -21.08
CA VAL A 107 2.25 8.29 -20.24
C VAL A 107 1.53 7.80 -18.98
N SER A 108 0.65 6.81 -19.10
CA SER A 108 -0.06 6.23 -17.95
C SER A 108 0.90 5.53 -16.97
N CYS A 109 1.91 4.82 -17.48
CA CYS A 109 2.93 4.18 -16.65
C CYS A 109 3.78 5.19 -15.87
N SER A 110 4.04 6.37 -16.46
CA SER A 110 4.81 7.46 -15.84
C SER A 110 4.04 8.21 -14.72
N CYS A 111 2.69 8.16 -14.74
CA CYS A 111 1.85 8.74 -13.71
C CYS A 111 1.59 7.78 -12.53
N GLN A 112 1.41 6.48 -12.78
CA GLN A 112 1.08 5.54 -11.70
C GLN A 112 2.28 5.18 -10.80
N VAL A 113 3.51 5.17 -11.34
CA VAL A 113 4.74 4.96 -10.55
C VAL A 113 4.93 6.03 -9.47
N ARG A 114 4.37 7.24 -9.65
CA ARG A 114 4.46 8.33 -8.65
C ARG A 114 3.44 8.21 -7.50
N HIS A 115 2.47 7.32 -7.60
CA HIS A 115 1.38 7.19 -6.62
C HIS A 115 1.27 5.80 -5.98
N ALA A 116 2.28 4.95 -6.12
CA ALA A 116 2.34 3.69 -5.38
C ALA A 116 2.61 3.97 -3.87
N PRO A 117 1.69 3.60 -2.95
CA PRO A 117 1.94 3.69 -1.52
C PRO A 117 2.95 2.60 -1.14
N GLY A 118 4.22 2.95 -1.06
CA GLY A 118 5.29 1.99 -0.73
C GLY A 118 6.68 2.34 -1.25
N CYS A 119 6.84 3.38 -2.08
CA CYS A 119 8.14 4.02 -2.22
C CYS A 119 8.29 5.01 -1.05
N CYS A 120 9.32 4.79 -0.23
CA CYS A 120 9.77 5.77 0.76
C CYS A 120 10.14 7.11 0.08
#